data_AF-A0A971JXN2-F1
#
_entry.id   AF-A0A971JXN2-F1
#
_cell.length_a   1.000
_cell.length_b   1.000
_cell.length_c   1.000
_cell.angle_alpha   90.00
_cell.angle_beta   90.00
_cell.angle_gamma   90.00
#
_symmetry.space_group_name_H-M   'P 1'
#
loop_
_entity.id
_entity.type
_entity.pdbx_description
1 polymer ?
#
loop_
_entity_poly.entity_id
_entity_poly.type
_entity_poly.pdbx_seq_one_letter_code
_entity_poly.pdbx_strand_id
1 'polypeptide(L)' 'MRIGLVCPYSLTIPGGVQAQVLGLARALRALGHPTRVLAPCDGPPPDAGV' A
#
# COMPACT_ATOMS: atom_id res chain seq x y z
N MET A 1 -3.33 3.46 -16.91
CA MET A 1 -2.18 4.10 -16.23
C MET A 1 -1.63 3.15 -15.16
N ARG A 2 -0.32 3.10 -14.96
CA ARG A 2 0.33 2.31 -13.89
C ARG A 2 0.78 3.26 -12.80
N ILE A 3 0.42 3.00 -11.55
CA ILE A 3 0.62 3.94 -10.43
C ILE A 3 1.42 3.25 -9.33
N GLY A 4 2.47 3.93 -8.84
CA GLY A 4 3.21 3.57 -7.64
C GLY A 4 2.92 4.57 -6.52
N LEU A 5 2.47 4.10 -5.36
CA LEU A 5 2.33 4.90 -4.16
C LEU A 5 3.42 4.51 -3.16
N VAL A 6 3.97 5.50 -2.46
CA VAL A 6 4.94 5.28 -1.38
C VAL A 6 4.31 5.75 -0.07
N CYS A 7 4.24 4.87 0.93
CA CYS A 7 3.87 5.24 2.28
C CYS A 7 5.14 5.34 3.13
N PRO A 8 5.41 6.48 3.80
CA PRO A 8 6.61 6.64 4.61
C PRO A 8 6.53 5.90 5.96
N TYR A 9 5.35 5.38 6.30
CA TYR A 9 5.12 4.71 7.58
C TYR A 9 4.93 3.22 7.39
N SER A 10 5.37 2.47 8.40
CA SER A 10 5.18 1.04 8.45
C SER A 10 3.71 0.65 8.37
N LEU A 11 3.41 -0.36 7.54
CA LEU A 11 2.07 -0.91 7.40
C LEU A 11 1.70 -1.90 8.52
N THR A 12 2.65 -2.28 9.38
CA THR A 12 2.38 -3.15 10.54
C THR A 12 1.77 -2.37 11.71
N ILE A 13 1.84 -1.03 11.69
CA ILE A 13 1.27 -0.15 12.71
C ILE A 13 0.08 0.61 12.11
N PRO A 14 -1.10 0.60 12.78
CA PRO A 14 -2.25 1.36 12.29
C PRO A 14 -2.01 2.87 12.38
N GLY A 15 -2.47 3.61 11.36
CA GLY A 15 -2.42 5.06 11.34
C GLY A 15 -3.19 5.66 10.17
N GLY A 16 -3.47 6.95 10.26
CA GLY A 16 -4.32 7.65 9.29
C GLY A 16 -3.73 7.67 7.87
N VAL A 17 -2.42 7.89 7.75
CA VAL A 17 -1.73 7.96 6.46
C VAL A 17 -1.69 6.58 5.78
N GLN A 18 -1.41 5.52 6.54
CA GLN A 18 -1.43 4.14 6.04
C GLN A 18 -2.82 3.80 5.50
N ALA A 19 -3.87 4.10 6.27
CA ALA A 19 -5.25 3.85 5.86
C ALA A 19 -5.63 4.63 4.60
N GLN A 20 -5.19 5.89 4.49
CA GLN A 20 -5.48 6.74 3.34
C GLN A 20 -4.76 6.27 2.07
N VAL A 21 -3.48 5.88 2.16
CA VAL A 21 -2.70 5.32 1.04
C VAL A 21 -3.32 4.00 0.55
N LEU A 22 -3.67 3.09 1.46
CA LEU A 22 -4.31 1.82 1.11
C LEU A 22 -5.72 2.02 0.53
N GLY A 23 -6.49 2.96 1.07
CA GLY A 23 -7.80 3.36 0.57
C GLY A 23 -7.72 3.92 -0.85
N LEU A 24 -6.80 4.84 -1.09
CA LEU A 24 -6.56 5.41 -2.42
C LEU A 24 -6.10 4.34 -3.41
N ALA A 25 -5.19 3.44 -3.01
CA ALA A 25 -4.77 2.32 -3.85
C ALA A 25 -5.95 1.43 -4.28
N ARG A 26 -6.88 1.14 -3.37
CA ARG A 26 -8.11 0.39 -3.68
C ARG A 26 -9.01 1.15 -4.65
N ALA A 27 -9.25 2.44 -4.43
CA ALA A 27 -10.08 3.26 -5.31
C ALA A 27 -9.50 3.33 -6.74
N LEU A 28 -8.19 3.55 -6.86
CA LEU A 28 -7.50 3.60 -8.16
C LEU A 28 -7.56 2.25 -8.89
N ARG A 29 -7.41 1.14 -8.19
CA ARG A 29 -7.59 -0.20 -8.77
C ARG A 29 -9.02 -0.41 -9.26
N ALA A 30 -10.04 0.02 -8.50
CA ALA A 30 -11.44 -0.06 -8.90
C ALA A 30 -11.75 0.76 -10.16
N LEU A 31 -11.00 1.85 -10.40
CA LEU A 31 -11.05 2.65 -11.63
C LEU A 31 -10.27 2.04 -12.82
N GLY A 32 -9.74 0.82 -12.68
CA GLY A 32 -8.98 0.15 -13.74
C GLY A 32 -7.53 0.64 -13.86
N HIS A 33 -6.97 1.26 -12.82
CA HIS A 33 -5.57 1.65 -12.78
C HIS A 33 -4.74 0.68 -11.92
N PRO A 34 -3.89 -0.17 -12.53
CA PRO A 34 -2.96 -1.00 -11.79
C PRO A 34 -2.09 -0.17 -10.84
N THR A 35 -2.31 -0.35 -9.53
CA THR A 35 -1.69 0.45 -8.48
C THR A 35 -0.95 -0.45 -7.50
N ARG A 36 0.32 -0.14 -7.21
CA ARG A 36 1.13 -0.82 -6.19
C ARG A 36 1.54 0.16 -5.08
N VAL A 37 1.65 -0.35 -3.86
CA VAL A 37 2.08 0.42 -2.69
C VAL A 37 3.42 -0.15 -2.23
N LEU A 38 4.40 0.72 -2.02
CA LEU A 38 5.66 0.42 -1.35
C LEU A 38 5.67 1.12 0.01
N ALA A 39 6.00 0.39 1.06
CA ALA A 39 6.04 0.92 2.41
C ALA A 39 7.01 0.11 3.28
N PRO A 40 7.55 0.70 4.36
CA PRO A 40 8.27 -0.04 5.39
C PRO A 40 7.40 -1.12 6.05
N CYS A 41 8.06 -2.11 6.65
CA CYS A 41 7.45 -3.15 7.48
C CYS A 41 8.31 -3.31 8.73
N ASP A 42 7.71 -3.17 9.92
CA ASP A 42 8.41 -3.45 11.18
C ASP A 42 8.29 -4.95 11.46
N GLY A 43 9.16 -5.73 10.84
CA GLY A 43 9.17 -7.20 10.91
C GLY A 43 9.58 -7.82 9.57
N PRO A 44 9.90 -9.12 9.52
CA PRO A 44 10.10 -9.81 8.24
C PRO A 44 8.87 -9.56 7.37
N PRO A 45 9.06 -9.25 6.07
CA PRO A 45 7.92 -9.05 5.17
C PRO A 45 7.02 -10.29 5.27
N PRO A 46 5.68 -10.13 5.35
CA PRO A 46 4.81 -11.29 5.24
C PRO A 46 5.19 -12.02 3.97
N ASP A 47 5.32 -13.36 4.05
CA ASP A 47 5.71 -14.20 2.90
C ASP A 47 4.98 -13.68 1.68
N ALA A 48 5.74 -13.28 0.65
CA ALA A 48 5.23 -12.65 -0.56
C ALA A 48 4.53 -13.68 -1.46
N GLY A 49 3.78 -14.59 -0.82
CA GLY A 49 3.29 -15.88 -1.27
C GLY A 49 3.00 -15.94 -2.76
N VAL A 50 3.49 -17.04 -3.33
CA VAL A 50 3.01 -17.62 -4.58
C VAL A 50 1.49 -17.50 -4.70
#